data_AF-A0A173ZRF1-F1
#
_entry.id   AF-A0A173ZRF1-F1
#
_cell.length_a   1.000
_cell.length_b   1.000
_cell.length_c   1.000
_cell.angle_alpha   90.00
_cell.angle_beta   90.00
_cell.angle_gamma   90.00
#
_symmetry.space_group_name_H-M   'P 1'
#
loop_
_entity.id
_entity.type
_entity.pdbx_description
1 polymer ?
#
loop_
_entity_poly.entity_id
_entity_poly.type
_entity_poly.pdbx_seq_one_letter_code
_entity_poly.pdbx_strand_id
1 'polypeptide(L)'
;MSAKFPSRNVAEALERSLKNADLKAVNSAVVAAARVLAERIDYLTFSGFVDENGKLDNVSLPTFLKYCQSLGLTLDAPAKVGRPSKPKPEPKAEESKSGKVIAMDEFMKRFG
;
A
#
# COMPACT_ATOMS: atom_id res chain seq x y z
N MET A 1 12.57 20.05 23.81
CA MET A 1 11.36 19.21 23.65
C MET A 1 11.54 18.37 22.39
N SER A 2 11.50 17.04 22.47
CA SER A 2 11.02 16.18 21.37
C SER A 2 11.47 14.74 21.60
N ALA A 3 10.57 13.95 22.19
CA ALA A 3 10.26 12.61 21.72
C ALA A 3 8.92 12.23 22.37
N LYS A 4 7.81 12.67 21.77
CA LYS A 4 6.47 12.19 22.17
C LYS A 4 6.34 10.67 22.02
N PHE A 5 7.22 10.07 21.22
CA PHE A 5 7.25 8.66 20.92
C PHE A 5 8.59 8.08 21.42
N PRO A 6 8.58 7.26 22.47
CA PRO A 6 9.79 6.55 22.89
C PRO A 6 10.26 5.62 21.76
N SER A 7 11.57 5.46 21.60
CA SER A 7 12.14 4.42 20.73
C SER A 7 11.70 3.06 21.29
N ARG A 8 10.78 2.40 20.59
CA ARG A 8 10.25 1.08 20.91
C ARG A 8 10.18 0.26 19.64
N ASN A 9 10.25 -1.05 19.82
CA ASN A 9 9.94 -1.99 18.76
C ASN A 9 8.45 -1.87 18.35
N VAL A 10 8.14 -2.26 17.13
CA VAL A 10 6.82 -2.12 16.51
C VAL A 10 5.78 -2.98 17.24
N ALA A 11 6.17 -4.16 17.72
CA ALA A 11 5.30 -5.04 18.49
C ALA A 11 4.80 -4.39 19.80
N GLU A 12 5.69 -3.79 20.60
CA GLU A 12 5.30 -3.09 21.83
C GLU A 12 4.43 -1.85 21.54
N ALA A 13 4.74 -1.13 20.46
CA ALA A 13 3.95 0.02 20.04
C ALA A 13 2.53 -0.40 19.61
N LEU A 14 2.40 -1.53 18.91
CA LEU A 14 1.12 -2.11 18.54
C LEU A 14 0.31 -2.50 19.79
N GLU A 15 0.88 -3.26 20.72
CA GLU A 15 0.16 -3.69 21.94
C GLU A 15 -0.35 -2.52 22.77
N ARG A 16 0.45 -1.45 22.88
CA ARG A 16 -0.01 -0.23 23.56
C ARG A 16 -1.18 0.42 22.82
N SER A 17 -1.16 0.43 21.50
CA SER A 17 -2.24 0.99 20.69
C SER A 17 -3.51 0.16 20.83
N LEU A 18 -3.40 -1.18 20.78
CA LEU A 18 -4.51 -2.11 20.96
C LEU A 18 -5.16 -1.98 22.35
N LYS A 19 -4.37 -1.79 23.41
CA LYS A 19 -4.88 -1.58 24.78
C LYS A 19 -5.71 -0.31 24.94
N ASN A 20 -5.46 0.70 24.12
CA ASN A 20 -6.18 1.97 24.16
C ASN A 20 -7.32 2.04 23.12
N ALA A 21 -7.46 1.03 22.27
CA ALA A 21 -8.45 0.98 21.21
C ALA A 21 -9.69 0.20 21.66
N ASP A 22 -10.87 0.71 21.29
CA ASP A 22 -12.15 0.03 21.53
C ASP A 22 -12.41 -1.00 20.41
N LEU A 23 -11.83 -2.19 20.56
CA LEU A 23 -11.89 -3.28 19.56
C LEU A 23 -12.90 -4.35 19.94
N LYS A 24 -13.61 -4.89 18.94
CA LYS A 24 -14.59 -5.98 19.12
C LYS A 24 -13.95 -7.33 18.81
N ALA A 25 -14.60 -8.42 19.24
CA ALA A 25 -14.16 -9.79 18.95
C ALA A 25 -13.99 -10.07 17.44
N VAL A 26 -14.76 -9.37 16.59
CA VAL A 26 -14.68 -9.48 15.11
C VAL A 26 -13.32 -9.02 14.56
N ASN A 27 -12.60 -8.17 15.31
CA ASN A 27 -11.28 -7.66 14.93
C ASN A 27 -10.15 -8.65 15.25
N SER A 28 -10.42 -9.75 15.97
CA SER A 28 -9.42 -10.71 16.47
C SER A 28 -8.46 -11.22 15.40
N ALA A 29 -8.98 -11.59 14.21
CA ALA A 29 -8.16 -12.06 13.10
C ALA A 29 -7.18 -10.98 12.59
N VAL A 30 -7.66 -9.73 12.48
CA VAL A 30 -6.83 -8.59 12.03
C VAL A 30 -5.77 -8.24 13.08
N VAL A 31 -6.13 -8.32 14.37
CA VAL A 31 -5.20 -8.12 15.49
C VAL A 31 -4.10 -9.19 15.48
N ALA A 32 -4.45 -10.46 15.31
CA ALA A 32 -3.47 -11.54 15.24
C ALA A 32 -2.52 -11.36 14.05
N ALA A 33 -3.04 -11.02 12.87
CA ALA A 33 -2.22 -10.77 11.70
C ALA A 33 -1.30 -9.55 11.87
N ALA A 34 -1.78 -8.47 12.51
CA ALA A 34 -0.96 -7.30 12.81
C ALA A 34 0.20 -7.62 13.77
N ARG A 35 -0.01 -8.50 14.75
CA ARG A 35 1.06 -8.95 15.68
C ARG A 35 2.17 -9.69 14.96
N VAL A 36 1.82 -10.67 14.12
CA VAL A 36 2.79 -11.44 13.34
C VAL A 36 3.63 -10.51 12.45
N LEU A 37 2.99 -9.52 11.81
CA LEU A 37 3.71 -8.56 10.99
C LEU A 37 4.58 -7.62 11.82
N ALA A 38 4.14 -7.18 13.00
CA ALA A 38 4.93 -6.33 13.87
C ALA A 38 6.22 -7.04 14.34
N GLU A 39 6.12 -8.29 14.79
CA GLU A 39 7.27 -9.11 15.18
C GLU A 39 8.22 -9.32 13.99
N ARG A 40 7.68 -9.58 12.80
CA ARG A 40 8.49 -9.70 11.59
C ARG A 40 9.22 -8.41 11.23
N ILE A 41 8.57 -7.26 11.36
CA ILE A 41 9.20 -5.95 11.12
C ILE A 41 10.33 -5.73 12.11
N ASP A 42 10.12 -6.05 13.39
CA ASP A 42 11.15 -5.93 14.41
C ASP A 42 12.36 -6.83 14.12
N TYR A 43 12.13 -8.07 13.70
CA TYR A 43 13.19 -8.98 13.25
C TYR A 43 13.95 -8.42 12.03
N LEU A 44 13.23 -7.95 11.01
CA LEU A 44 13.80 -7.42 9.78
C LEU A 44 14.51 -6.07 9.95
N THR A 45 14.18 -5.31 11.00
CA THR A 45 14.83 -4.03 11.28
C THR A 45 16.33 -4.20 11.49
N PHE A 46 16.76 -5.31 12.09
CA PHE A 46 18.19 -5.63 12.27
C PHE A 46 18.92 -5.93 10.96
N SER A 47 18.21 -6.46 9.96
CA SER A 47 18.79 -6.79 8.64
C SER A 47 18.60 -5.69 7.59
N GLY A 48 18.03 -4.54 7.96
CA GLY A 48 17.70 -3.46 7.02
C GLY A 48 16.58 -3.83 6.06
N PHE A 49 15.60 -4.62 6.51
CA PHE A 49 14.47 -5.12 5.71
C PHE A 49 14.86 -6.08 4.59
N VAL A 50 15.96 -6.81 4.77
CA VAL A 50 16.38 -7.86 3.83
C VAL A 50 15.97 -9.22 4.40
N ASP A 51 15.28 -10.02 3.58
CA ASP A 51 14.83 -11.37 3.91
C ASP A 51 15.99 -12.39 3.87
N GLU A 52 15.70 -13.64 4.26
CA GLU A 52 16.68 -14.73 4.28
C GLU A 52 17.25 -15.07 2.89
N ASN A 53 16.59 -14.63 1.81
CA ASN A 53 17.01 -14.82 0.43
C ASN A 53 17.80 -13.62 -0.12
N GLY A 54 18.10 -12.63 0.72
CA GLY A 54 18.78 -11.40 0.30
C GLY A 54 17.88 -10.39 -0.44
N LYS A 55 16.55 -10.57 -0.42
CA LYS A 55 15.59 -9.67 -1.07
C LYS A 55 15.01 -8.67 -0.08
N LEU A 56 14.82 -7.45 -0.53
CA LEU A 56 14.14 -6.42 0.26
C LEU A 56 12.67 -6.80 0.47
N ASP A 57 12.22 -6.82 1.72
CA ASP A 57 10.82 -7.01 2.09
C ASP A 57 10.04 -5.70 1.89
N ASN A 58 9.41 -5.58 0.73
CA ASN A 58 8.57 -4.46 0.36
C ASN A 58 7.08 -4.67 0.73
N VAL A 59 6.73 -5.75 1.44
CA VAL A 59 5.34 -6.16 1.66
C VAL A 59 4.91 -6.06 3.11
N SER A 60 5.76 -6.43 4.08
CA SER A 60 5.30 -6.48 5.49
C SER A 60 4.92 -5.11 6.03
N LEU A 61 5.71 -4.07 5.74
CA LEU A 61 5.43 -2.70 6.19
C LEU A 61 4.11 -2.14 5.62
N PRO A 62 3.86 -2.12 4.30
CA PRO A 62 2.57 -1.66 3.77
C PRO A 62 1.37 -2.48 4.26
N THR A 63 1.54 -3.80 4.40
CA THR A 63 0.46 -4.68 4.88
C THR A 63 0.13 -4.41 6.34
N PHE A 64 1.16 -4.21 7.17
CA PHE A 64 1.00 -3.85 8.59
C PHE A 64 0.21 -2.55 8.74
N LEU A 65 0.59 -1.50 8.00
CA LEU A 65 -0.10 -0.21 8.03
C LEU A 65 -1.58 -0.34 7.60
N LYS A 66 -1.88 -1.20 6.62
CA LYS A 66 -3.27 -1.47 6.19
C LYS A 66 -4.09 -2.13 7.30
N TYR A 67 -3.50 -3.01 8.11
CA TYR A 67 -4.19 -3.58 9.27
C TYR A 67 -4.36 -2.56 10.39
N CYS A 68 -3.36 -1.73 10.67
CA CYS A 68 -3.52 -0.61 11.60
C CYS A 68 -4.69 0.31 11.17
N GLN A 69 -4.80 0.62 9.87
CA GLN A 69 -5.91 1.41 9.34
C GLN A 69 -7.25 0.70 9.52
N SER A 70 -7.31 -0.60 9.24
CA SER A 70 -8.52 -1.41 9.40
C SER A 70 -8.98 -1.52 10.86
N LEU A 71 -8.06 -1.37 11.81
CA LEU A 71 -8.31 -1.32 13.25
C LEU A 71 -8.59 0.10 13.77
N GLY A 72 -8.57 1.13 12.90
CA GLY A 72 -8.74 2.52 13.31
C GLY A 72 -7.58 3.08 14.13
N LEU A 73 -6.40 2.44 14.06
CA LEU A 73 -5.20 2.85 14.82
C LEU A 73 -4.39 3.95 14.11
N THR A 74 -4.77 4.32 12.88
CA THR A 74 -4.16 5.41 12.13
C THR A 74 -5.00 6.68 12.29
N LEU A 75 -4.34 7.83 12.45
CA LEU A 75 -5.02 9.12 12.30
C LEU A 75 -5.69 9.18 10.91
N ASP A 76 -6.85 9.82 10.85
CA ASP A 76 -7.81 9.85 9.73
C ASP A 76 -7.21 9.66 8.32
N ALA A 77 -7.93 8.88 7.51
CA ALA A 77 -7.56 8.30 6.20
C ALA A 77 -6.41 9.02 5.48
N PRO A 78 -5.43 8.26 4.91
CA PRO A 78 -4.22 8.84 4.33
C PRO A 78 -4.61 10.03 3.46
N ALA A 79 -4.10 11.23 3.81
CA ALA A 79 -4.27 12.43 3.02
C ALA A 79 -4.08 12.01 1.57
N LYS A 80 -5.15 12.05 0.76
CA LYS A 80 -5.22 11.43 -0.57
C LYS A 80 -3.86 11.62 -1.24
N VAL A 81 -3.00 10.59 -1.18
CA VAL A 81 -1.71 10.67 -1.83
C VAL A 81 -2.14 10.58 -3.27
N GLY A 82 -2.18 11.75 -3.92
CA GLY A 82 -2.56 11.87 -5.31
C GLY A 82 -1.81 10.77 -6.03
N ARG A 83 -2.54 10.01 -6.86
CA ARG A 83 -1.95 9.03 -7.78
C ARG A 83 -0.59 9.59 -8.22
N PRO A 84 0.50 8.79 -8.18
CA PRO A 84 1.80 9.28 -8.64
C PRO A 84 1.56 10.05 -9.93
N SER A 85 1.94 11.33 -9.94
CA SER A 85 1.68 12.21 -11.08
C SER A 85 2.09 11.44 -12.31
N LYS A 86 1.12 11.03 -13.14
CA LYS A 86 1.46 10.65 -14.51
C LYS A 86 2.28 11.82 -15.04
N PRO A 87 3.49 11.59 -15.57
CA PRO A 87 4.24 12.67 -16.19
C PRO A 87 3.29 13.37 -17.16
N LYS A 88 3.15 14.70 -17.01
CA LYS A 88 2.40 15.55 -17.93
C LYS A 88 2.85 15.16 -19.35
N PRO A 89 1.97 14.67 -20.23
CA PRO A 89 2.27 14.76 -21.64
C PRO A 89 2.33 16.25 -21.97
N GLU A 90 3.49 16.71 -22.44
CA GLU A 90 3.65 18.05 -22.98
C GLU A 90 2.61 18.26 -24.10
N PRO A 91 2.00 19.46 -24.22
CA PRO A 91 1.11 19.75 -25.32
C PRO A 91 1.98 20.00 -26.55
N LYS A 92 2.18 18.98 -27.39
CA LYS A 92 2.56 19.23 -28.79
C LYS A 92 1.29 19.39 -29.61
N ALA A 93 1.29 20.51 -30.33
CA ALA A 93 0.23 21.07 -31.12
C ALA A 93 -0.47 20.06 -32.05
N GLU A 94 -1.73 20.35 -32.32
CA GLU A 94 -2.54 19.75 -33.37
C GLU A 94 -1.79 19.67 -34.70
N GLU A 95 -1.73 18.48 -35.28
CA GLU A 95 -1.87 18.32 -36.73
C GLU A 95 -2.93 17.25 -36.98
N SER A 96 -4.07 17.74 -37.46
CA SER A 96 -5.14 16.98 -38.07
C SER A 96 -4.60 16.01 -39.12
N LYS A 97 -5.01 14.74 -39.06
CA LYS A 97 -5.22 13.89 -40.24
C LYS A 97 -6.22 12.78 -39.91
N SER A 98 -7.41 12.93 -40.48
CA SER A 98 -8.37 11.86 -40.69
C SER A 98 -7.72 10.71 -41.48
N GLY A 99 -8.10 9.45 -41.21
CA GLY A 99 -7.59 8.35 -42.03
C GLY A 99 -7.98 6.94 -41.59
N LYS A 100 -9.05 6.44 -42.23
CA LYS A 100 -9.48 5.03 -42.38
C LYS A 100 -10.09 4.33 -41.17
N VAL A 101 -11.38 4.59 -40.97
CA VAL A 101 -12.31 3.52 -40.57
C VAL A 101 -12.45 2.58 -41.77
N ILE A 102 -11.95 1.35 -41.65
CA ILE A 102 -12.20 0.31 -42.65
C ILE A 102 -13.66 -0.11 -42.49
N ALA A 103 -14.45 -0.03 -43.57
CA ALA A 103 -15.84 -0.44 -43.54
C ALA A 103 -15.94 -1.93 -43.21
N MET A 104 -16.82 -2.29 -42.27
CA MET A 104 -16.99 -3.65 -41.75
C MET A 104 -17.24 -4.71 -42.84
N ASP A 105 -17.80 -4.31 -43.98
CA ASP A 105 -18.00 -5.16 -45.16
C ASP A 105 -16.69 -5.70 -45.77
N GLU A 106 -15.62 -4.90 -45.73
CA GLU A 106 -14.31 -5.30 -46.29
C GLU A 106 -13.54 -6.23 -45.34
N PHE A 107 -13.79 -6.13 -44.03
CA PHE A 107 -13.18 -6.98 -43.00
C PHE A 107 -13.77 -8.40 -43.03
N MET A 108 -15.10 -8.54 -43.15
CA MET A 108 -15.75 -9.86 -43.17
C MET A 108 -15.44 -10.68 -44.42
N LYS A 109 -15.13 -10.02 -45.56
CA LYS A 109 -14.82 -10.71 -46.83
C LYS A 109 -13.41 -11.31 -46.89
N ARG A 110 -12.53 -10.95 -45.95
CA ARG A 110 -11.14 -11.43 -45.91
C ARG A 110 -10.93 -12.61 -44.95
N PHE A 111 -11.89 -12.88 -44.07
CA PHE A 111 -11.85 -13.97 -43.09
C PHE A 111 -13.08 -14.90 -43.17
N GLY A 112 -13.82 -14.84 -44.29
CA GLY A 112 -14.87 -15.79 -44.66
C GLY A 112 -14.41 -16.69 -45.80
#